data_AF-A0A0N8RYM2-F1
#
_entry.id   AF-A0A0N8RYM2-F1
#
_cell.length_a   1.000
_cell.length_b   1.000
_cell.length_c   1.000
_cell.angle_alpha   90.00
_cell.angle_beta   90.00
_cell.angle_gamma   90.00
#
_symmetry.space_group_name_H-M   'P 1'
#
loop_
_entity.id
_entity.type
_entity.pdbx_description
1 polymer ?
#
loop_
_entity_poly.entity_id
_entity_poly.type
_entity_poly.pdbx_seq_one_letter_code
_entity_poly.pdbx_strand_id
1 'polypeptide(L)' 'MNWEVIIKWLPRLAQGATLTLELVAIAVIAGLILAIPMGIARASRHWPVRALPYAYIFFFRGTPLLVQLFLVYYGLAQFD' A
#
# COMPACT_ATOMS: atom_id res chain seq x y z
N MET A 1 -4.30 10.81 35.42
CA MET A 1 -4.53 10.71 33.97
C MET A 1 -5.34 11.92 33.57
N ASN A 2 -4.80 12.84 32.76
CA ASN A 2 -5.49 14.09 32.42
C ASN A 2 -6.57 13.86 31.35
N TRP A 3 -7.76 13.49 31.81
CA TRP A 3 -8.90 13.16 30.95
C TRP A 3 -9.33 14.31 30.05
N GLU A 4 -9.16 15.55 30.52
CA GLU A 4 -9.40 16.77 29.73
C GLU A 4 -8.55 16.84 28.46
N VAL A 5 -7.30 16.39 28.51
CA VAL A 5 -6.41 16.36 27.34
C VAL A 5 -6.93 15.37 26.31
N ILE A 6 -7.36 14.17 26.75
CA ILE A 6 -7.87 13.15 25.84
C ILE A 6 -9.15 13.63 25.15
N ILE A 7 -10.10 14.18 25.91
CA ILE A 7 -11.36 14.69 25.33
C ILE A 7 -11.09 15.84 24.35
N LYS A 8 -10.14 16.72 24.66
CA LYS A 8 -9.74 17.84 23.78
C LYS A 8 -9.19 17.35 22.43
N TRP A 9 -8.43 16.26 22.40
CA TRP A 9 -7.80 15.74 21.19
C TRP A 9 -8.60 14.65 20.49
N LEU A 10 -9.59 14.06 21.15
CA LEU A 10 -10.42 12.98 20.62
C LEU A 10 -10.99 13.27 19.22
N PRO A 11 -11.51 14.48 18.91
CA PRO A 11 -12.01 14.77 17.57
C PRO A 11 -10.92 14.71 16.49
N ARG A 12 -9.70 15.18 16.78
CA ARG A 12 -8.58 15.12 15.83
C ARG A 12 -8.08 13.69 15.64
N LEU A 13 -8.04 12.91 16.71
CA LEU A 13 -7.70 11.48 16.63
C LEU A 13 -8.74 10.71 15.81
N ALA A 14 -10.03 11.01 15.99
CA ALA A 14 -11.10 10.44 15.18
C ALA A 14 -10.95 10.79 13.69
N GLN A 15 -10.61 12.04 13.36
CA GLN A 15 -10.30 12.44 11.98
C GLN A 15 -9.11 11.66 11.40
N GLY A 16 -8.03 11.49 12.16
CA GLY A 16 -6.89 10.67 11.74
C GLY A 16 -7.24 9.19 11.54
N ALA A 17 -8.11 8.64 12.39
CA ALA A 17 -8.62 7.29 12.24
C ALA A 17 -9.47 7.14 10.96
N THR A 18 -10.37 8.10 10.69
CA THR A 18 -11.15 8.12 9.45
C THR A 18 -10.25 8.19 8.21
N LEU A 19 -9.26 9.09 8.21
CA LEU A 19 -8.30 9.19 7.11
C LEU A 19 -7.55 7.87 6.90
N THR A 20 -7.15 7.20 7.99
CA THR A 20 -6.49 5.89 7.90
C THR A 20 -7.38 4.84 7.23
N LEU A 21 -8.67 4.81 7.60
CA LEU A 21 -9.64 3.89 7.01
C LEU A 21 -9.85 4.19 5.52
N GLU A 22 -9.94 5.46 5.12
CA GLU A 22 -10.05 5.87 3.72
C GLU A 22 -8.83 5.41 2.91
N LEU A 23 -7.62 5.67 3.41
CA LEU A 23 -6.38 5.26 2.76
C LEU A 23 -6.28 3.73 2.63
N VAL A 24 -6.65 2.99 3.67
CA VAL A 24 -6.67 1.52 3.64
C VAL A 24 -7.68 1.00 2.63
N ALA A 25 -8.90 1.56 2.61
CA ALA A 25 -9.93 1.14 1.67
C ALA A 25 -9.48 1.32 0.22
N ILE A 26 -8.93 2.50 -0.11
CA ILE A 26 -8.40 2.79 -1.45
C ILE A 26 -7.25 1.85 -1.80
N ALA A 27 -6.27 1.68 -0.90
CA ALA A 27 -5.11 0.83 -1.13
C ALA A 27 -5.49 -0.64 -1.33
N VAL A 28 -6.44 -1.15 -0.54
CA VAL A 28 -6.94 -2.53 -0.67
C VAL A 28 -7.68 -2.71 -1.99
N ILE A 29 -8.59 -1.80 -2.37
CA ILE A 29 -9.34 -1.91 -3.63
C ILE A 29 -8.38 -1.89 -4.82
N ALA A 30 -7.47 -0.91 -4.87
CA ALA A 30 -6.47 -0.83 -5.94
C ALA A 30 -5.55 -2.07 -5.95
N GLY A 31 -5.11 -2.51 -4.77
CA GLY A 31 -4.30 -3.71 -4.61
C GLY A 31 -5.00 -4.97 -5.11
N LEU A 32 -6.30 -5.12 -4.86
CA LEU A 32 -7.09 -6.27 -5.32
C LEU A 32 -7.27 -6.28 -6.84
N ILE A 33 -7.53 -5.11 -7.44
CA ILE A 33 -7.64 -4.97 -8.90
C ILE A 33 -6.38 -5.47 -9.60
N LEU A 34 -5.20 -5.25 -9.00
CA LEU A 34 -3.93 -5.76 -9.52
C LEU A 34 -3.66 -7.22 -9.09
N ALA A 35 -3.92 -7.56 -7.84
CA ALA A 35 -3.57 -8.86 -7.27
C ALA A 35 -4.36 -10.02 -7.88
N ILE A 36 -5.64 -9.82 -8.21
CA ILE A 36 -6.48 -10.85 -8.82
C ILE A 36 -5.94 -11.32 -10.19
N PRO A 37 -5.78 -10.44 -11.20
CA PRO A 37 -5.26 -10.86 -12.50
C PRO A 37 -3.82 -11.39 -12.39
N MET A 38 -2.98 -10.78 -11.54
CA MET A 38 -1.62 -11.27 -11.32
C MET A 38 -1.58 -12.66 -10.68
N GLY A 39 -2.47 -12.93 -9.73
CA GLY A 39 -2.62 -14.24 -9.10
C GLY A 39 -3.05 -15.31 -10.10
N ILE A 40 -4.01 -15.00 -10.96
CA ILE A 40 -4.46 -15.89 -12.04
C ILE A 40 -3.31 -16.15 -13.02
N ALA A 41 -2.63 -15.10 -13.49
CA ALA A 41 -1.51 -15.23 -14.42
C ALA A 41 -0.33 -16.02 -13.81
N ARG A 42 -0.09 -15.88 -12.50
CA ARG A 42 0.94 -16.63 -11.76
C ARG A 42 0.67 -18.14 -11.73
N ALA A 43 -0.60 -18.55 -11.75
CA ALA A 43 -0.99 -19.96 -11.79
C ALA A 43 -0.83 -20.61 -13.17
N SER A 44 -0.52 -19.83 -14.21
CA SER A 44 -0.32 -20.36 -15.57
C SER A 44 0.82 -21.38 -15.66
N ARG A 45 0.63 -22.38 -16.55
CA ARG A 45 1.67 -23.36 -16.91
C ARG A 45 2.72 -22.77 -17.85
N HIS A 46 2.38 -21.69 -18.57
CA HIS A 46 3.30 -21.04 -19.50
C HIS A 46 4.28 -20.14 -18.75
N TRP A 47 5.57 -20.46 -18.89
CA TRP A 47 6.67 -19.71 -18.27
C TRP A 47 6.57 -18.18 -18.47
N PRO A 48 6.36 -17.65 -19.70
CA PRO A 48 6.36 -16.21 -19.92
C PRO A 48 5.22 -15.49 -19.17
N VAL A 49 4.04 -16.10 -19.14
CA VAL A 49 2.85 -15.56 -18.46
C VAL A 49 3.05 -15.51 -16.95
N ARG A 50 3.74 -16.52 -16.39
CA ARG A 50 4.03 -16.61 -14.95
C ARG A 50 5.21 -15.76 -14.50
N ALA A 51 6.11 -15.40 -15.40
CA ALA A 51 7.33 -14.63 -15.11
C ALA A 51 7.02 -13.17 -14.73
N LEU A 52 6.09 -12.52 -15.41
CA LEU A 52 5.75 -11.11 -15.10
C LEU A 52 5.14 -10.95 -13.69
N PRO A 53 4.11 -11.72 -13.28
CA PRO A 53 3.62 -11.71 -11.90
C PRO A 53 4.69 -12.10 -10.88
N TYR A 54 5.63 -12.99 -11.25
CA TYR A 54 6.74 -13.34 -10.37
C TYR A 54 7.57 -12.12 -9.98
N ALA A 55 8.03 -11.39 -11.00
CA ALA A 55 8.94 -10.27 -10.81
C ALA A 55 8.27 -9.17 -9.99
N TYR A 56 7.00 -8.87 -10.27
CA TYR A 56 6.21 -7.95 -9.47
C TYR A 56 6.11 -8.39 -8.01
N ILE A 57 5.66 -9.62 -7.75
CA ILE A 57 5.51 -10.13 -6.38
C ILE A 57 6.86 -10.13 -5.65
N PHE A 58 7.93 -10.56 -6.33
CA PHE A 58 9.28 -10.60 -5.79
C PHE A 58 9.77 -9.20 -5.41
N PHE A 59 9.62 -8.20 -6.28
CA PHE A 59 10.02 -6.83 -5.99
C PHE A 59 9.21 -6.26 -4.82
N PHE A 60 7.88 -6.27 -4.92
CA PHE A 60 7.04 -5.59 -3.93
C PHE A 60 7.01 -6.28 -2.56
N ARG A 61 7.18 -7.62 -2.51
CA ARG A 61 7.29 -8.35 -1.23
C ARG A 61 8.73 -8.51 -0.73
N GLY A 62 9.72 -8.34 -1.61
CA GLY A 62 11.14 -8.50 -1.28
C GLY A 62 11.81 -7.22 -0.79
N THR A 63 11.19 -6.05 -1.01
CA THR A 63 11.71 -4.75 -0.53
C THR A 63 10.85 -4.20 0.62
N PRO A 64 11.44 -3.50 1.61
CA PRO A 64 10.68 -2.87 2.68
C PRO A 64 9.68 -1.82 2.14
N LEU A 65 8.44 -1.85 2.62
CA LEU A 65 7.39 -0.87 2.25
C LEU A 65 7.83 0.57 2.51
N LEU A 66 8.56 0.80 3.61
CA LEU A 66 9.08 2.13 3.92
C LEU A 66 9.99 2.65 2.81
N VAL A 67 10.89 1.81 2.28
CA VAL A 67 11.78 2.18 1.17
C VAL A 67 10.98 2.50 -0.08
N GLN A 68 9.96 1.70 -0.41
CA GLN A 68 9.08 1.98 -1.54
C GLN A 68 8.38 3.34 -1.40
N LEU A 69 7.84 3.63 -0.21
CA LEU A 69 7.17 4.89 0.05
C LEU A 69 8.14 6.07 -0.04
N PHE A 70 9.36 5.92 0.49
CA PHE A 70 10.41 6.93 0.37
C PHE A 70 10.80 7.18 -1.08
N LEU A 71 10.97 6.14 -1.89
CA LEU A 71 11.31 6.27 -3.32
C LEU A 71 10.20 6.98 -4.10
N VAL A 72 8.93 6.65 -3.84
CA VAL A 72 7.80 7.30 -4.51
C VAL A 72 7.65 8.75 -4.06
N TYR A 73 7.74 9.01 -2.75
CA TYR A 73 7.51 10.35 -2.20
C TYR A 73 8.68 11.31 -2.46
N TYR A 74 9.92 10.87 -2.21
CA TYR A 74 11.11 11.71 -2.35
C TYR A 74 11.85 11.50 -3.68
N GLY A 75 11.90 10.27 -4.20
CA GLY A 75 12.64 9.96 -5.41
C GLY A 75 11.98 10.50 -6.68
N LEU A 76 10.64 10.49 -6.76
CA LEU A 76 9.92 11.11 -7.89
C LEU A 76 10.01 12.64 -7.86
N ALA A 77 10.13 13.25 -6.69
CA ALA A 77 10.28 14.70 -6.51
C ALA A 77 11.66 15.25 -6.90
N GLN A 78 12.61 14.38 -7.30
CA GLN A 78 13.95 14.79 -7.76
C GLN A 78 14.04 15.03 -9.27
N PHE A 79 12.99 14.75 -10.05
CA PHE A 79 12.98 14.93 -11.51
C PHE A 79 12.50 16.32 -11.97
N ASP A 80 12.50 17.31 -11.07
CA ASP A 80 12.29 18.73 -11.37
C ASP A 80 13.62 19.50 -11.46
#